data_AF-A0A5J5RPE2-F1
#
_entry.id   AF-A0A5J5RPE2-F1
#
_cell.length_a   1.000
_cell.length_b   1.000
_cell.length_c   1.000
_cell.angle_alpha   90.00
_cell.angle_beta   90.00
_cell.angle_gamma   90.00
#
_symmetry.space_group_name_H-M   'P 1'
#
loop_
_entity.id
_entity.type
_entity.pdbx_description
1 polymer ?
#
loop_
_entity_poly.entity_id
_entity_poly.type
_entity_poly.pdbx_seq_one_letter_code
_entity_poly.pdbx_strand_id
1 'polypeptide(L)' 'MVLKVQMNCEKCRSQALRIAAATQGVTNMAIQGKEKDELMVTGDGVDSVKLTRCLRKKLHHATILTIEERREER' A
#
# COMPACT_ATOMS: atom_id res chain seq x y z
N MET A 1 7.41 -2.17 0.48
CA MET A 1 6.97 -1.54 -0.79
C MET A 1 6.24 -0.23 -0.50
N VAL A 2 6.29 0.72 -1.44
CA VAL A 2 5.59 2.02 -1.34
C VAL A 2 4.72 2.22 -2.56
N LEU A 3 3.47 2.63 -2.34
CA LEU A 3 2.46 2.87 -3.37
C LEU A 3 1.98 4.32 -3.29
N LYS A 4 2.02 5.07 -4.37
CA LYS A 4 1.31 6.36 -4.47
C LYS A 4 -0.16 6.09 -4.80
N VAL A 5 -1.08 6.53 -3.95
CA VAL A 5 -2.52 6.33 -4.07
C VAL A 5 -3.23 7.67 -3.95
N GLN A 6 -4.21 7.90 -4.80
CA GLN A 6 -5.00 9.12 -4.72
C GLN A 6 -5.93 9.11 -3.50
N MET A 7 -5.51 9.78 -2.42
CA MET A 7 -6.21 9.81 -1.14
C MET A 7 -6.64 11.24 -0.74
N ASN A 8 -7.58 11.81 -1.50
CA ASN A 8 -8.02 13.21 -1.33
C ASN A 8 -8.84 13.46 -0.04
N CYS A 9 -9.21 12.41 0.68
CA CYS A 9 -10.14 12.48 1.80
C CYS A 9 -9.80 11.47 2.91
N GLU A 10 -10.23 11.73 4.14
CA GLU A 10 -9.97 10.81 5.25
C GLU A 10 -10.62 9.43 5.03
N LYS A 11 -11.84 9.39 4.48
CA LYS A 11 -12.50 8.14 4.10
C LYS A 11 -11.64 7.32 3.11
N CYS A 12 -11.00 8.00 2.17
CA CYS A 12 -10.13 7.43 1.16
C CYS A 12 -8.89 6.78 1.83
N ARG A 13 -8.30 7.49 2.81
CA ARG A 13 -7.16 7.01 3.61
C ARG A 13 -7.51 5.78 4.45
N SER A 14 -8.62 5.83 5.18
CA SER A 14 -9.09 4.68 5.96
C SER A 14 -9.39 3.46 5.08
N GLN A 15 -9.91 3.69 3.88
CA GLN A 15 -10.18 2.62 2.92
C GLN A 15 -8.89 2.04 2.32
N ALA A 16 -7.88 2.86 2.04
CA ALA A 16 -6.57 2.40 1.60
C ALA A 16 -5.94 1.47 2.66
N LEU A 17 -5.95 1.90 3.92
CA LEU A 17 -5.45 1.09 5.04
C LEU A 17 -6.23 -0.21 5.20
N ARG A 18 -7.57 -0.19 5.10
CA ARG A 18 -8.38 -1.41 5.14
C ARG A 18 -8.02 -2.40 4.03
N ILE A 19 -7.79 -1.92 2.81
CA ILE A 19 -7.42 -2.79 1.68
C ILE A 19 -6.03 -3.41 1.91
N ALA A 20 -5.06 -2.62 2.37
CA ALA A 20 -3.74 -3.14 2.73
C ALA A 20 -3.83 -4.17 3.88
N ALA A 21 -4.60 -3.89 4.93
CA ALA A 21 -4.79 -4.80 6.07
C ALA A 21 -5.47 -6.12 5.68
N ALA A 22 -6.36 -6.09 4.70
CA ALA A 22 -7.02 -7.29 4.18
C ALA A 22 -6.12 -8.11 3.25
N THR A 23 -4.93 -7.61 2.88
CA THR A 23 -4.02 -8.31 1.97
C THR A 23 -3.16 -9.30 2.74
N GLN A 24 -3.11 -10.54 2.26
CA GLN A 24 -2.29 -11.58 2.87
C GLN A 24 -0.80 -11.24 2.77
N GLY A 25 -0.06 -11.61 3.81
CA GLY A 25 1.38 -11.34 3.91
C GLY A 25 1.72 -9.98 4.51
N VAL A 26 0.77 -9.04 4.60
CA VAL A 26 1.03 -7.71 5.18
C VAL A 26 1.21 -7.80 6.69
N THR A 27 2.33 -7.28 7.19
CA THR A 27 2.67 -7.21 8.62
C THR A 27 2.52 -5.79 9.16
N ASN A 28 2.86 -4.78 8.36
CA ASN A 28 2.74 -3.39 8.75
C ASN A 28 2.34 -2.50 7.57
N MET A 29 1.68 -1.39 7.86
CA MET A 29 1.29 -0.39 6.87
C MET A 29 1.22 1.00 7.47
N ALA A 30 1.57 2.00 6.69
CA ALA A 30 1.53 3.40 7.10
C ALA A 30 1.19 4.30 5.92
N ILE A 31 0.50 5.41 6.19
CA ILE A 31 0.37 6.50 5.22
C ILE A 31 1.47 7.50 5.50
N GLN A 32 2.25 7.81 4.47
CA GLN A 32 3.39 8.72 4.52
C GLN A 32 3.31 9.73 3.36
N GLY A 33 4.39 10.49 3.17
CA GLY A 33 4.46 11.56 2.17
C GLY A 33 3.87 12.87 2.68
N LYS A 34 4.39 14.00 2.16
CA LYS A 34 3.96 15.34 2.57
C LYS A 34 2.46 15.58 2.31
N GLU A 35 1.94 14.97 1.25
CA GLU A 35 0.53 15.07 0.85
C GLU A 35 -0.34 13.94 1.42
N LYS A 36 0.24 13.01 2.21
CA LYS A 36 -0.44 11.81 2.74
C LYS A 36 -1.07 10.96 1.64
N ASP A 37 -0.35 10.82 0.53
CA ASP A 37 -0.73 10.11 -0.69
C ASP A 37 0.12 8.86 -0.93
N GLU A 38 1.08 8.57 -0.05
CA GLU A 38 1.90 7.37 -0.14
C GLU A 38 1.47 6.33 0.91
N LEU A 39 1.26 5.10 0.48
CA LEU A 39 0.98 3.94 1.32
C LEU A 39 2.21 3.05 1.36
N MET A 40 2.88 3.04 2.50
CA MET A 40 3.95 2.10 2.82
C MET A 40 3.32 0.78 3.29
N VAL A 41 3.79 -0.33 2.73
CA VAL A 41 3.36 -1.68 3.10
C VAL A 41 4.60 -2.54 3.30
N THR A 42 4.67 -3.19 4.45
CA THR A 42 5.73 -4.12 4.84
C THR A 42 5.10 -5.47 5.15
N GLY A 43 5.68 -6.53 4.63
CA GLY A 43 5.16 -7.88 4.78
C GLY A 43 5.93 -8.87 3.94
N ASP A 44 5.71 -10.16 4.20
CA ASP A 44 6.30 -11.26 3.45
C ASP A 44 5.22 -11.96 2.61
N GLY A 45 5.55 -12.32 1.38
CA GLY A 45 4.59 -12.92 0.44
C GLY A 45 3.47 -11.97 -0.02
N VAL A 46 3.66 -10.65 0.07
CA VAL A 46 2.66 -9.67 -0.36
C VAL A 46 2.57 -9.62 -1.89
N ASP A 47 1.42 -10.01 -2.43
CA ASP A 47 1.12 -9.86 -3.86
C ASP A 47 0.87 -8.38 -4.22
N SER A 48 1.93 -7.72 -4.69
CA SER A 48 1.94 -6.31 -5.08
C SER A 48 0.97 -6.00 -6.22
N VAL A 49 0.77 -6.92 -7.16
CA VAL A 49 -0.13 -6.76 -8.31
C VAL A 49 -1.57 -6.79 -7.85
N LYS A 50 -1.94 -7.77 -7.02
CA LYS A 50 -3.28 -7.90 -6.46
C LYS A 50 -3.62 -6.73 -5.55
N LEU A 51 -2.71 -6.32 -4.68
CA LEU A 51 -2.88 -5.15 -3.82
C LEU A 51 -3.13 -3.88 -4.65
N THR A 52 -2.26 -3.60 -5.62
CA THR A 52 -2.38 -2.42 -6.50
C THR A 52 -3.69 -2.44 -7.28
N ARG A 53 -4.11 -3.61 -7.79
CA ARG A 53 -5.38 -3.77 -8.49
C ARG A 53 -6.57 -3.47 -7.58
N CYS A 54 -6.56 -3.95 -6.34
CA CYS A 54 -7.62 -3.69 -5.35
C CYS A 54 -7.70 -2.19 -5.02
N LEU A 55 -6.55 -1.53 -4.84
CA LEU A 55 -6.48 -0.09 -4.60
C LEU A 55 -7.03 0.70 -5.79
N ARG A 56 -6.62 0.41 -7.03
CA ARG A 56 -7.16 1.06 -8.24
C ARG A 56 -8.67 0.91 -8.37
N LYS A 57 -9.19 -0.29 -8.09
CA LYS A 57 -10.65 -0.57 -8.18
C LYS A 57 -11.47 0.29 -7.21
N LYS A 58 -10.91 0.66 -6.06
CA LYS A 58 -11.63 1.34 -4.98
C LYS A 58 -11.30 2.82 -4.83
N LEU A 59 -10.08 3.22 -5.22
CA LEU A 59 -9.50 4.54 -5.01
C LEU A 59 -9.00 5.17 -6.33
N HIS A 60 -9.42 4.61 -7.47
CA HIS A 60 -9.10 5.05 -8.84
C HIS A 60 -7.63 4.86 -9.23
N HIS A 61 -6.74 5.68 -8.69
CA HIS A 61 -5.33 5.69 -9.07
C HIS A 61 -4.45 5.18 -7.95
N ALA A 62 -3.66 4.15 -8.26
CA ALA A 62 -2.59 3.64 -7.42
C ALA A 62 -1.40 3.21 -8.29
N THR A 63 -0.20 3.65 -7.94
CA THR A 63 1.04 3.37 -8.66
C THR A 63 2.08 2.88 -7.67
N ILE A 64 2.76 1.79 -8.02
CA ILE A 64 3.89 1.30 -7.23
C ILE A 64 5.06 2.27 -7.46
N LEU A 65 5.59 2.84 -6.38
CA LEU A 65 6.80 3.67 -6.44
C LEU A 65 8.05 2.81 -6.27
N THR A 66 8.06 1.98 -5.23
CA THR A 66 9.24 1.16 -4.88
C THR A 66 8.82 -0.19 -4.35
N ILE A 67 9.52 -1.24 -4.77
CA ILE A 67 9.48 -2.56 -4.16
C ILE A 67 10.87 -2.84 -3.62
N GLU A 68 10.97 -3.04 -2.31
CA GLU A 68 12.20 -3.43 -1.64
C GLU A 68 11.98 -4.81 -1.04
N GLU A 69 12.93 -5.71 -1.31
CA GLU A 69 12.99 -7.02 -0.67
C GLU A 69 13.82 -6.89 0.60
N ARG A 70 13.28 -7.40 1.71
CA ARG A 70 14.06 -7.51 2.94
C ARG A 70 14.98 -8.71 2.80
N ARG A 71 16.25 -8.48 2.49
CA ARG A 71 17.26 -9.52 2.58
C ARG A 71 17.51 -9.81 4.05
N GLU A 72 17.22 -11.03 4.49
CA GLU A 72 17.77 -11.54 5.74
C GLU A 72 19.24 -11.87 5.49
N GLU A 73 20.15 -11.11 6.10
CA GLU A 73 21.55 -11.52 6.20
C GLU A 73 21.60 -12.70 7.19
N ARG A 74 21.99 -13.87 6.67
CA ARG A 74 22.26 -15.08 7.47
C ARG A 74 23.71 -15.11 7.93
#